data_AF-A0A1M6KRN6-F1
#
_entry.id   AF-A0A1M6KRN6-F1
#
_cell.length_a   1.000
_cell.length_b   1.000
_cell.length_c   1.000
_cell.angle_alpha   90.00
_cell.angle_beta   90.00
_cell.angle_gamma   90.00
#
_symmetry.space_group_name_H-M   'P 1'
#
loop_
_entity.id
_entity.type
_entity.pdbx_description
1 polymer ?
#
loop_
_entity_poly.entity_id
_entity_poly.type
_entity_poly.pdbx_seq_one_letter_code
_entity_poly.pdbx_strand_id
1 'polypeptide(L)'
;MKFNTIILCFIVWAIAGLLSVPVAVVRYLQEKREHNQKAIYLRQVLFLAENCKTTGEIVKDLYYFFINDRRMRKIMLRAMKLPDGKALDYIYSKIGCEPMKILHGFLIRREGQDRKKPLPAIPDDIIQYFNDLIEQWEYDYLEFQRRRKIRKLKTISEIMIFMILTYYFYRWLNTEISLWIFAAVNTLGVIIFILPTYKKTHSQVGMIQSMYQLVSGIGLIVNIFTVVSEWLGQVA
;
A
#
# COMPACT_ATOMS: atom_id res chain seq x y z
N MET A 1 -14.60 18.43 -35.28
CA MET A 1 -14.77 18.33 -33.80
C MET A 1 -14.34 16.98 -33.22
N LYS A 2 -14.73 15.83 -33.78
CA LYS A 2 -14.42 14.48 -33.23
C LYS A 2 -12.91 14.17 -33.04
N PHE A 3 -12.04 14.66 -33.93
CA PHE A 3 -10.57 14.46 -33.85
C PHE A 3 -9.92 15.19 -32.65
N ASN A 4 -10.40 16.39 -32.31
CA ASN A 4 -9.91 17.15 -31.16
C ASN A 4 -10.24 16.45 -29.83
N THR A 5 -11.41 15.81 -29.74
CA THR A 5 -11.84 15.11 -28.52
C THR A 5 -10.95 13.89 -28.20
N ILE A 6 -10.53 13.15 -29.22
CA ILE A 6 -9.69 11.95 -29.04
C ILE A 6 -8.26 12.34 -28.64
N ILE A 7 -7.69 13.34 -29.32
CA ILE A 7 -6.39 13.89 -28.95
C ILE A 7 -6.43 14.44 -27.52
N LEU A 8 -7.51 15.14 -27.14
CA LEU A 8 -7.71 15.61 -25.78
C LEU A 8 -7.74 14.45 -24.77
N CYS A 9 -8.44 13.35 -25.07
CA CYS A 9 -8.47 12.16 -24.21
C CYS A 9 -7.07 11.53 -24.03
N PHE A 10 -6.27 11.44 -25.09
CA PHE A 10 -4.88 10.96 -24.99
C PHE A 10 -3.99 11.91 -24.17
N ILE A 11 -4.13 13.22 -24.37
CA ILE A 11 -3.39 14.24 -23.62
C ILE A 11 -3.77 14.17 -22.13
N VAL A 12 -5.05 14.07 -21.80
CA VAL A 12 -5.52 13.92 -20.41
C VAL A 12 -4.96 12.63 -19.78
N TRP A 13 -4.91 11.53 -20.54
CA TRP A 13 -4.33 10.27 -20.06
C TRP A 13 -2.82 10.38 -19.82
N ALA A 14 -2.09 11.01 -20.74
CA ALA A 14 -0.66 11.25 -20.60
C ALA A 14 -0.35 12.13 -19.38
N ILE A 15 -1.13 13.19 -19.17
CA ILE A 15 -0.99 14.10 -18.02
C ILE A 15 -1.33 13.37 -16.71
N ALA A 16 -2.47 12.68 -16.63
CA ALA A 16 -2.85 11.90 -15.45
C ALA A 16 -1.82 10.78 -15.16
N GLY A 17 -1.33 10.16 -16.23
CA GLY A 17 -0.22 9.21 -16.26
C GLY A 17 1.02 9.76 -15.54
N LEU A 18 1.52 10.88 -16.06
CA LEU A 18 2.70 11.58 -15.57
C LEU A 18 2.53 12.08 -14.14
N LEU A 19 1.36 12.60 -13.75
CA LEU A 19 1.09 13.12 -12.41
C LEU A 19 0.95 12.01 -11.35
N SER A 20 0.53 10.80 -11.71
CA SER A 20 0.40 9.71 -10.74
C SER A 20 1.75 9.12 -10.33
N VAL A 21 2.76 9.17 -11.19
CA VAL A 21 4.11 8.65 -10.93
C VAL A 21 4.77 9.31 -9.72
N PRO A 22 4.92 10.66 -9.63
CA PRO A 22 5.53 11.30 -8.48
C PRO A 22 4.73 11.06 -7.20
N VAL A 23 3.39 11.06 -7.26
CA VAL A 23 2.54 10.76 -6.10
C VAL A 23 2.77 9.33 -5.60
N ALA A 24 2.86 8.35 -6.51
CA ALA A 24 3.13 6.96 -6.16
C ALA A 24 4.55 6.79 -5.58
N VAL A 25 5.55 7.49 -6.13
CA VAL A 25 6.93 7.47 -5.62
C VAL A 25 7.01 8.07 -4.23
N VAL A 26 6.43 9.26 -4.00
CA VAL A 26 6.41 9.91 -2.69
C VAL A 26 5.75 9.01 -1.65
N ARG A 27 4.60 8.39 -1.98
CA ARG A 27 3.91 7.46 -1.07
C ARG A 27 4.73 6.20 -0.80
N TYR A 28 5.37 5.63 -1.80
CA TYR A 28 6.26 4.48 -1.62
C TYR A 28 7.42 4.82 -0.68
N LEU A 29 8.05 6.00 -0.85
CA LEU A 29 9.11 6.47 0.02
C LEU A 29 8.61 6.70 1.46
N GLN A 30 7.40 7.23 1.63
CA GLN A 30 6.77 7.39 2.94
C GLN A 30 6.51 6.03 3.62
N GLU A 31 5.85 5.08 2.94
CA GLU A 31 5.59 3.73 3.46
C GLU A 31 6.89 3.01 3.85
N LYS A 32 7.92 3.09 2.99
CA LYS A 32 9.24 2.50 3.25
C LYS A 32 9.90 3.14 4.47
N ARG A 33 9.84 4.47 4.59
CA ARG A 33 10.40 5.19 5.74
C ARG A 33 9.69 4.79 7.04
N GLU A 34 8.37 4.69 7.02
CA GLU A 34 7.59 4.26 8.20
C GLU A 34 7.91 2.82 8.60
N HIS A 35 8.01 1.90 7.63
CA HIS A 35 8.38 0.51 7.90
C HIS A 35 9.80 0.42 8.51
N ASN A 36 10.78 1.12 7.93
CA ASN A 36 12.14 1.16 8.45
C ASN A 36 12.20 1.73 9.88
N GLN A 37 11.45 2.81 10.16
CA GLN A 37 11.38 3.37 11.52
C GLN A 37 10.84 2.35 12.54
N LYS A 38 9.82 1.58 12.16
CA LYS A 38 9.25 0.52 13.02
C LYS A 38 10.23 -0.63 13.23
N ALA A 39 10.95 -1.06 12.18
CA ALA A 39 11.98 -2.08 12.29
C ALA A 39 13.11 -1.66 13.24
N ILE A 40 13.63 -0.43 13.07
CA ILE A 40 14.67 0.13 13.95
C ILE A 40 14.17 0.18 15.41
N TYR A 41 12.93 0.65 15.63
CA TYR A 41 12.35 0.67 16.96
C TYR A 41 12.28 -0.73 17.59
N LEU A 42 11.77 -1.73 16.85
CA LEU A 42 11.63 -3.10 17.35
C LEU A 42 12.97 -3.72 17.75
N ARG A 43 13.98 -3.59 16.89
CA ARG A 43 15.33 -4.09 17.16
C ARG A 43 15.93 -3.41 18.38
N GLN A 44 15.73 -2.10 18.52
CA GLN A 44 16.23 -1.36 19.68
C GLN A 44 15.51 -1.73 20.98
N VAL A 45 14.19 -1.94 20.95
CA VAL A 45 13.45 -2.43 22.12
C VAL A 45 13.94 -3.81 22.53
N LEU A 46 14.11 -4.73 21.58
CA LEU A 46 14.57 -6.08 21.85
C LEU A 46 15.98 -6.07 22.47
N PHE A 47 16.90 -5.29 21.89
CA PHE A 47 18.25 -5.10 22.42
C PHE A 47 18.25 -4.54 23.85
N LEU A 48 17.39 -3.55 24.14
CA LEU A 48 17.30 -2.99 25.50
C LEU A 48 16.66 -3.97 26.49
N ALA A 49 15.71 -4.80 26.03
CA ALA A 49 15.05 -5.82 26.83
C ALA A 49 15.98 -6.99 27.18
N GLU A 50 16.85 -7.38 26.24
CA GLU A 50 17.94 -8.36 26.44
C GLU A 50 18.89 -7.90 27.55
N ASN A 51 19.22 -6.60 27.58
CA ASN A 51 20.00 -5.97 28.64
C ASN A 51 19.24 -5.79 29.98
N CYS A 52 18.14 -6.51 30.18
CA CYS A 52 17.36 -6.57 31.42
C CYS A 52 16.79 -5.22 31.91
N LYS A 53 16.64 -4.25 31.00
CA LYS A 53 16.08 -2.93 31.34
C LYS A 53 14.58 -3.01 31.56
N THR A 54 14.10 -2.18 32.48
CA THR A 54 12.67 -1.99 32.72
C THR A 54 12.02 -1.21 31.58
N THR A 55 10.71 -1.32 31.41
CA THR A 55 9.92 -0.60 30.41
C THR A 55 10.14 0.91 30.50
N GLY A 56 10.19 1.48 31.71
CA GLY A 56 10.47 2.90 31.90
C GLY A 56 11.87 3.31 31.40
N GLU A 57 12.88 2.49 31.68
CA GLU A 57 14.26 2.69 31.18
C GLU A 57 14.35 2.52 29.67
N ILE A 58 13.67 1.51 29.11
CA ILE A 58 13.59 1.28 27.67
C ILE A 58 13.03 2.52 26.97
N VAL A 59 11.91 3.07 27.45
CA VAL A 59 11.29 4.27 26.84
C VAL A 59 12.21 5.49 26.94
N LYS A 60 12.94 5.64 28.06
CA LYS A 60 13.91 6.73 28.24
C LYS A 60 15.09 6.62 27.27
N ASP A 61 15.63 5.43 27.08
CA ASP A 61 16.75 5.22 26.17
C ASP A 61 16.32 5.34 24.71
N LEU A 62 15.11 4.90 24.37
CA LEU A 62 14.52 5.12 23.04
C LEU A 62 14.34 6.61 22.75
N TYR A 63 13.98 7.43 23.74
CA TYR A 63 13.92 8.88 23.56
C TYR A 63 15.27 9.46 23.13
N TYR A 64 16.37 9.06 23.78
CA TYR A 64 17.71 9.52 23.42
C TYR A 64 18.15 8.98 22.07
N PHE A 65 17.86 7.72 21.78
CA PHE A 65 18.17 7.11 20.48
C PHE A 65 17.47 7.84 19.33
N PHE A 66 16.20 8.21 19.50
CA PHE A 66 15.40 8.90 18.48
C PHE A 66 15.45 10.44 18.59
N ILE A 67 16.45 11.03 19.26
CA ILE A 67 16.50 12.48 19.50
C ILE A 67 16.47 13.31 18.21
N ASN A 68 17.07 12.79 17.14
CA ASN A 68 17.14 13.43 15.82
C ASN A 68 15.85 13.25 14.99
N ASP A 69 14.99 12.29 15.34
CA ASP A 69 13.70 12.09 14.68
C ASP A 69 12.58 12.84 15.41
N ARG A 70 12.14 13.98 14.85
CA ARG A 70 11.12 14.84 15.46
C ARG A 70 9.81 14.11 15.80
N ARG A 71 9.38 13.15 14.95
CA ARG A 71 8.12 12.40 15.16
C ARG A 71 8.31 11.43 16.32
N MET A 72 9.35 10.60 16.26
CA MET A 72 9.64 9.60 17.28
C MET A 72 9.95 10.24 18.63
N ARG A 73 10.78 11.30 18.66
CA ARG A 73 11.06 12.09 19.86
C ARG A 73 9.79 12.57 20.56
N LYS A 74 8.83 13.12 19.80
CA LYS A 74 7.55 13.59 20.35
C LYS A 74 6.70 12.45 20.91
N ILE A 75 6.74 11.28 20.28
CA ILE A 75 6.05 10.07 20.76
C ILE A 75 6.68 9.60 22.06
N MET A 76 8.00 9.41 22.11
CA MET A 76 8.72 8.95 23.30
C MET A 76 8.60 9.93 24.46
N LEU A 77 8.70 11.24 24.21
CA LEU A 77 8.51 12.28 25.23
C LEU A 77 7.13 12.21 25.89
N ARG A 78 6.09 11.89 25.12
CA ARG A 78 4.73 11.71 25.67
C ARG A 78 4.59 10.37 26.39
N ALA A 79 5.21 9.31 25.87
CA ALA A 79 5.21 8.00 26.50
C ALA A 79 5.87 8.03 27.88
N MET A 80 7.00 8.73 28.04
CA MET A 80 7.70 8.90 29.33
C MET A 80 6.88 9.59 30.42
N LYS A 81 5.82 10.31 30.06
CA LYS A 81 4.92 10.97 31.03
C LYS A 81 3.81 10.04 31.53
N LEU A 82 3.70 8.85 30.96
CA LEU A 82 2.69 7.85 31.31
C LEU A 82 3.32 6.77 32.22
N PRO A 83 2.50 6.07 33.01
CA PRO A 83 2.96 4.86 33.70
C PRO A 83 3.48 3.81 32.71
N ASP A 84 4.48 3.04 33.10
CA ASP A 84 5.25 2.12 32.25
C ASP A 84 4.38 1.25 31.31
N GLY A 85 3.37 0.56 31.84
CA GLY A 85 2.47 -0.25 31.01
C GLY A 85 1.66 0.56 29.98
N LYS A 86 1.22 1.77 30.35
CA LYS A 86 0.48 2.66 29.45
C LYS A 86 1.40 3.36 28.44
N ALA A 87 2.70 3.48 28.73
CA ALA A 87 3.67 4.08 27.85
C ALA A 87 3.85 3.25 26.57
N LEU A 88 4.02 1.93 26.70
CA LEU A 88 4.14 1.01 25.57
C LEU A 88 2.85 0.90 24.74
N ASP A 89 1.68 0.91 25.40
CA ASP A 89 0.38 0.97 24.72
C ASP A 89 0.22 2.25 23.91
N TYR A 90 0.63 3.39 24.48
CA TYR A 90 0.61 4.66 23.76
C TYR A 90 1.53 4.63 22.53
N ILE A 91 2.74 4.08 22.65
CA ILE A 91 3.66 3.95 21.51
C ILE A 91 3.03 3.06 20.43
N TYR A 92 2.47 1.92 20.82
CA TYR A 92 1.75 1.03 19.92
C TYR A 92 0.60 1.74 19.18
N SER A 93 -0.17 2.60 19.86
CA SER A 93 -1.24 3.38 19.23
C SER A 93 -0.75 4.34 18.13
N LYS A 94 0.53 4.71 18.13
CA LYS A 94 1.13 5.67 17.19
C LYS A 94 1.93 5.03 16.07
N ILE A 95 2.69 3.97 16.37
CA ILE A 95 3.61 3.33 15.43
C ILE A 95 3.46 1.81 15.40
N GLY A 96 2.34 1.29 15.89
CA GLY A 96 2.09 -0.14 16.03
C GLY A 96 2.31 -0.96 14.76
N CYS A 97 2.86 -2.14 14.97
CA CYS A 97 2.89 -3.26 14.05
C CYS A 97 2.65 -4.55 14.85
N GLU A 98 2.41 -5.65 14.15
CA GLU A 98 2.08 -6.92 14.77
C GLU A 98 3.19 -7.45 15.71
N PRO A 99 4.48 -7.46 15.33
CA PRO A 99 5.55 -7.88 16.24
C PRO A 99 5.62 -7.00 17.50
N MET A 100 5.36 -5.69 17.35
CA MET A 100 5.38 -4.74 18.46
C MET A 100 4.32 -5.07 19.51
N LYS A 101 3.12 -5.51 19.07
CA LYS A 101 2.03 -5.89 19.99
C LYS A 101 2.46 -7.05 20.88
N ILE A 102 3.10 -8.05 20.29
CA ILE A 102 3.54 -9.27 20.97
C ILE A 102 4.68 -8.93 21.93
N LEU A 103 5.68 -8.18 21.47
CA LEU A 103 6.83 -7.76 22.27
C LEU A 103 6.42 -6.87 23.45
N HIS A 104 5.62 -5.83 23.21
CA HIS A 104 5.13 -4.96 24.29
C HIS A 104 4.30 -5.76 25.31
N GLY A 105 3.42 -6.66 24.84
CA GLY A 105 2.63 -7.51 25.71
C GLY A 105 3.47 -8.44 26.58
N PHE A 106 4.56 -8.98 26.03
CA PHE A 106 5.53 -9.78 26.79
C PHE A 106 6.23 -8.96 27.88
N LEU A 107 6.75 -7.78 27.53
CA LEU A 107 7.45 -6.91 28.49
C LEU A 107 6.55 -6.48 29.65
N ILE A 108 5.32 -6.06 29.36
CA ILE A 108 4.35 -5.66 30.40
C ILE A 108 4.02 -6.84 31.33
N ARG A 109 3.83 -8.05 30.79
CA ARG A 109 3.54 -9.25 31.60
C ARG A 109 4.72 -9.64 32.47
N ARG A 110 5.94 -9.60 31.93
CA ARG A 110 7.17 -9.90 32.65
C ARG A 110 7.36 -8.99 33.86
N GLU A 111 7.18 -7.68 33.69
CA GLU A 111 7.26 -6.73 34.80
C GLU A 111 6.10 -6.86 35.80
N GLY A 112 4.92 -7.25 35.33
CA GLY A 112 3.78 -7.52 36.21
C GLY A 112 3.98 -8.74 37.11
N GLN A 113 4.74 -9.74 36.64
CA GLN A 113 5.03 -10.98 37.36
C GLN A 113 6.26 -10.84 38.28
N ASP A 114 7.32 -10.18 37.82
CA ASP A 114 8.55 -10.00 38.58
C ASP A 114 8.67 -8.59 39.18
N ARG A 115 8.41 -8.49 40.50
CA ARG A 115 8.59 -7.23 41.26
C ARG A 115 10.05 -6.96 41.66
N LYS A 116 10.96 -7.91 41.40
CA LYS A 116 12.39 -7.79 41.75
C LYS A 116 13.14 -7.03 40.66
N LYS A 117 13.99 -6.08 41.09
CA LYS A 117 14.88 -5.31 40.21
C LYS A 117 16.33 -5.70 40.51
N PRO A 118 17.19 -5.96 39.50
CA PRO A 118 16.92 -5.98 38.06
C PRO A 118 16.04 -7.16 37.62
N LEU A 119 15.40 -7.02 36.44
CA LEU A 119 14.59 -8.10 35.86
C LEU A 119 15.47 -9.31 35.53
N PRO A 120 14.97 -10.55 35.70
CA PRO A 120 15.73 -11.76 35.35
C PRO A 120 15.99 -11.81 33.85
N ALA A 121 17.17 -12.25 33.41
CA ALA A 121 17.52 -12.32 32.00
C ALA A 121 16.45 -13.04 31.16
N ILE A 122 16.18 -12.52 29.95
CA ILE A 122 15.30 -13.20 29.01
C ILE A 122 16.06 -14.43 28.49
N PRO A 123 15.47 -15.63 28.54
CA PRO A 123 16.02 -16.81 27.89
C PRO A 123 16.33 -16.59 26.39
N ASP A 124 17.45 -17.13 25.91
CA ASP A 124 17.94 -16.92 24.53
C ASP A 124 16.95 -17.41 23.47
N ASP A 125 16.18 -18.46 23.76
CA ASP A 125 15.13 -18.99 22.88
C ASP A 125 13.99 -17.99 22.67
N ILE A 126 13.63 -17.22 23.70
CA ILE A 126 12.62 -16.16 23.59
C ILE A 126 13.17 -14.98 22.78
N ILE A 127 14.44 -14.62 22.96
CA ILE A 127 15.09 -13.58 22.16
C ILE A 127 15.14 -13.99 20.68
N GLN A 128 15.51 -15.24 20.41
CA GLN A 128 15.52 -15.79 19.07
C GLN A 128 14.12 -15.78 18.44
N TYR A 129 13.09 -16.18 19.20
CA TYR A 129 11.70 -16.09 18.76
C TYR A 129 11.31 -14.68 18.31
N PHE A 130 11.69 -13.65 19.07
CA PHE A 130 11.40 -12.26 18.68
C PHE A 130 12.19 -11.80 17.46
N ASN A 131 13.45 -12.23 17.32
CA ASN A 131 14.24 -11.96 16.12
C ASN A 131 13.60 -12.59 14.87
N ASP A 132 13.23 -13.86 14.95
CA ASP A 132 12.55 -14.59 13.86
C ASP A 132 11.22 -13.91 13.50
N LEU A 133 10.45 -13.45 14.50
CA LEU A 133 9.20 -12.73 14.30
C LEU A 133 9.40 -11.38 13.57
N ILE A 134 10.46 -10.65 13.90
CA ILE A 134 10.82 -9.39 13.24
C ILE A 134 11.27 -9.66 11.81
N GLU A 135 12.11 -10.67 11.60
CA GLU A 135 12.62 -11.05 10.27
C GLU A 135 11.49 -11.52 9.35
N GLN A 136 10.60 -12.39 9.84
CA GLN A 136 9.42 -12.84 9.10
C GLN A 136 8.54 -11.65 8.69
N TRP A 137 8.33 -10.69 9.60
CA TRP A 137 7.53 -9.50 9.31
C TRP A 137 8.17 -8.59 8.24
N GLU A 138 9.50 -8.44 8.26
CA GLU A 138 10.24 -7.72 7.22
C GLU A 138 10.17 -8.45 5.87
N TYR A 139 10.30 -9.78 5.88
CA TYR A 139 10.16 -10.62 4.70
C TYR A 139 8.77 -10.50 4.08
N ASP A 140 7.71 -10.64 4.88
CA ASP A 140 6.32 -10.51 4.45
C ASP A 140 6.04 -9.12 3.84
N TYR A 141 6.64 -8.07 4.41
CA TYR A 141 6.53 -6.73 3.85
C TYR A 141 7.19 -6.63 2.46
N LEU A 142 8.39 -7.17 2.29
CA LEU A 142 9.08 -7.19 1.00
C LEU A 142 8.32 -8.01 -0.04
N GLU A 143 7.79 -9.17 0.36
CA GLU A 143 6.99 -10.01 -0.53
C GLU A 143 5.68 -9.32 -0.92
N PHE A 144 5.00 -8.67 0.03
CA PHE A 144 3.82 -7.88 -0.24
C PHE A 144 4.09 -6.76 -1.26
N GLN A 145 5.22 -6.05 -1.10
CA GLN A 145 5.64 -5.03 -2.07
C GLN A 145 5.93 -5.62 -3.45
N ARG A 146 6.58 -6.79 -3.52
CA ARG A 146 6.83 -7.50 -4.79
C ARG A 146 5.51 -7.88 -5.48
N ARG A 147 4.59 -8.51 -4.74
CA ARG A 147 3.25 -8.89 -5.25
C ARG A 147 2.47 -7.66 -5.71
N ARG A 148 2.54 -6.53 -4.99
CA ARG A 148 1.89 -5.27 -5.37
C ARG A 148 2.44 -4.71 -6.69
N LYS A 149 3.76 -4.74 -6.89
CA LYS A 149 4.39 -4.32 -8.15
C LYS A 149 3.93 -5.18 -9.33
N ILE A 150 3.93 -6.51 -9.18
CA ILE A 150 3.50 -7.44 -10.23
C ILE A 150 2.04 -7.20 -10.61
N ARG A 151 1.14 -7.08 -9.62
CA ARG A 151 -0.28 -6.80 -9.88
C ARG A 151 -0.46 -5.45 -10.59
N LYS A 152 0.24 -4.41 -10.15
CA LYS A 152 0.16 -3.08 -10.77
C LYS A 152 0.63 -3.12 -12.23
N LEU A 153 1.71 -3.82 -12.53
CA LEU A 153 2.18 -4.02 -13.91
C LEU A 153 1.13 -4.75 -14.75
N LYS A 154 0.54 -5.82 -14.22
CA LYS A 154 -0.54 -6.56 -14.91
C LYS A 154 -1.74 -5.66 -15.22
N THR A 155 -2.22 -4.89 -14.24
CA THR A 155 -3.34 -3.95 -14.44
C THR A 155 -3.01 -2.86 -15.46
N ILE A 156 -1.79 -2.31 -15.44
CA ILE A 156 -1.35 -1.32 -16.42
C ILE A 156 -1.34 -1.93 -17.83
N SER A 157 -0.82 -3.14 -18.00
CA SER A 157 -0.82 -3.82 -19.30
C SER A 157 -2.24 -4.09 -19.80
N GLU A 158 -3.15 -4.53 -18.94
CA GLU A 158 -4.56 -4.75 -19.31
C GLU A 158 -5.21 -3.45 -19.79
N ILE A 159 -5.03 -2.34 -19.05
CA ILE A 159 -5.60 -1.04 -19.41
C ILE A 159 -5.06 -0.55 -20.77
N MET A 160 -3.75 -0.66 -20.99
CA MET A 160 -3.13 -0.27 -22.27
C MET A 160 -3.68 -1.07 -23.45
N ILE A 161 -3.83 -2.39 -23.31
CA ILE A 161 -4.38 -3.26 -24.37
C ILE A 161 -5.81 -2.84 -24.71
N PHE A 162 -6.68 -2.66 -23.70
CA PHE A 162 -8.07 -2.26 -23.92
C PHE A 162 -8.20 -0.87 -24.54
N MET A 163 -7.35 0.09 -24.18
CA MET A 163 -7.33 1.40 -24.83
C MET A 163 -6.91 1.32 -26.30
N ILE A 164 -5.88 0.53 -26.62
CA ILE A 164 -5.42 0.35 -28.01
C ILE A 164 -6.52 -0.30 -28.85
N LEU A 165 -7.16 -1.35 -28.33
CA LEU A 165 -8.24 -2.05 -29.02
C LEU A 165 -9.46 -1.16 -29.25
N THR A 166 -9.93 -0.46 -28.22
CA THR A 166 -11.10 0.45 -28.35
C THR A 166 -10.82 1.63 -29.29
N TYR A 167 -9.59 2.16 -29.29
CA TYR A 167 -9.17 3.16 -30.26
C TYR A 167 -9.15 2.61 -31.69
N TYR A 168 -8.63 1.40 -31.90
CA TYR A 168 -8.63 0.74 -33.21
C TYR A 168 -10.05 0.54 -33.75
N PHE A 169 -10.96 0.00 -32.93
CA PHE A 169 -12.36 -0.17 -33.30
C PHE A 169 -13.04 1.16 -33.63
N TYR A 170 -12.82 2.19 -32.83
CA TYR A 170 -13.34 3.53 -33.13
C TYR A 170 -12.82 4.04 -34.48
N ARG A 171 -11.52 3.89 -34.76
CA ARG A 171 -10.92 4.35 -36.03
C ARG A 171 -11.48 3.60 -37.23
N TRP A 172 -11.81 2.32 -37.07
CA TRP A 172 -12.37 1.50 -38.14
C TRP A 172 -13.87 1.77 -38.36
N LEU A 173 -14.68 1.67 -37.31
CA LEU A 173 -16.14 1.85 -37.39
C LEU A 173 -16.54 3.30 -37.63
N ASN A 174 -15.79 4.25 -37.05
CA ASN A 174 -16.06 5.69 -37.12
C ASN A 174 -17.50 6.09 -36.69
N THR A 175 -18.12 5.29 -35.81
CA THR A 175 -19.47 5.50 -35.29
C THR A 175 -19.47 6.30 -33.99
N GLU A 176 -20.60 6.94 -33.65
CA GLU A 176 -20.72 7.66 -32.37
C GLU A 176 -20.74 6.72 -31.17
N ILE A 177 -21.32 5.53 -31.33
CA ILE A 177 -21.35 4.50 -30.29
C ILE A 177 -19.94 4.05 -29.92
N SER A 178 -19.08 3.79 -30.91
CA SER A 178 -17.69 3.41 -30.66
C SER A 178 -16.87 4.54 -30.00
N LEU A 179 -17.19 5.81 -30.30
CA LEU A 179 -16.60 6.98 -29.62
C LEU A 179 -16.99 7.01 -28.13
N TRP A 180 -18.28 6.80 -27.81
CA TRP A 180 -18.77 6.76 -26.42
C TRP A 180 -18.14 5.61 -25.63
N ILE A 181 -18.01 4.43 -26.25
CA ILE A 181 -17.32 3.28 -25.65
C ILE A 181 -15.86 3.62 -25.35
N PHE A 182 -15.15 4.22 -26.32
CA PHE A 182 -13.76 4.65 -26.13
C PHE A 182 -13.64 5.67 -24.98
N ALA A 183 -14.51 6.68 -24.93
CA ALA A 183 -14.50 7.68 -23.88
C ALA A 183 -14.77 7.07 -22.49
N ALA A 184 -15.71 6.13 -22.39
CA ALA A 184 -16.04 5.45 -21.14
C ALA A 184 -14.90 4.57 -20.62
N VAL A 185 -14.31 3.73 -21.50
CA VAL A 185 -13.17 2.88 -21.16
C VAL A 185 -11.96 3.71 -20.76
N ASN A 186 -11.67 4.78 -21.51
CA ASN A 186 -10.56 5.68 -21.19
C ASN A 186 -10.75 6.34 -19.81
N THR A 187 -11.94 6.88 -19.54
CA THR A 187 -12.25 7.52 -18.25
C THR A 187 -12.13 6.56 -17.07
N LEU A 188 -12.66 5.34 -17.19
CA LEU A 188 -12.53 4.31 -16.13
C LEU A 188 -11.07 3.87 -15.95
N GLY A 189 -10.30 3.77 -17.04
CA GLY A 189 -8.87 3.48 -17.00
C GLY A 189 -8.07 4.53 -16.23
N VAL A 190 -8.35 5.83 -16.45
CA VAL A 190 -7.76 6.93 -15.66
C VAL A 190 -8.09 6.80 -14.18
N ILE A 191 -9.35 6.52 -13.85
CA ILE A 191 -9.80 6.40 -12.46
C ILE A 191 -9.05 5.26 -11.74
N ILE A 192 -8.91 4.09 -12.38
CA ILE A 192 -8.15 2.95 -11.81
C ILE A 192 -6.68 3.30 -11.63
N PHE A 193 -6.09 4.03 -12.58
CA PHE A 193 -4.68 4.40 -12.54
C PHE A 193 -4.37 5.39 -11.40
N ILE A 194 -5.29 6.31 -11.12
CA ILE A 194 -5.16 7.32 -10.04
C ILE A 194 -5.44 6.71 -8.66
N LEU A 195 -6.37 5.75 -8.58
CA LEU A 195 -6.78 5.18 -7.30
C LEU A 195 -5.63 4.44 -6.60
N PRO A 196 -5.29 4.83 -5.37
CA PRO A 196 -4.26 4.13 -4.63
C PRO A 196 -4.78 2.77 -4.16
N THR A 197 -4.08 1.70 -4.52
CA THR A 197 -4.28 0.36 -3.97
C THR A 197 -3.81 0.32 -2.51
N TYR A 198 -4.70 0.61 -1.56
CA TYR A 198 -4.49 0.44 -0.12
C TYR A 198 -5.25 -0.77 0.42
N LYS A 199 -4.89 -1.24 1.63
CA LYS A 199 -5.64 -2.27 2.36
C LYS A 199 -7.14 -1.93 2.55
N LYS A 200 -7.47 -0.64 2.75
CA LYS A 200 -8.87 -0.16 2.89
C LYS A 200 -9.59 0.10 1.57
N THR A 201 -8.87 0.48 0.51
CA THR A 201 -9.45 0.68 -0.82
C THR A 201 -9.37 -0.57 -1.69
N HIS A 202 -8.86 -1.70 -1.18
CA HIS A 202 -8.74 -2.94 -1.96
C HIS A 202 -10.11 -3.42 -2.47
N SER A 203 -11.16 -3.34 -1.64
CA SER A 203 -12.54 -3.64 -2.07
C SER A 203 -13.06 -2.67 -3.13
N GLN A 204 -12.81 -1.37 -2.96
CA GLN A 204 -13.26 -0.33 -3.88
C GLN A 204 -12.52 -0.40 -5.23
N VAL A 205 -11.21 -0.61 -5.21
CA VAL A 205 -10.39 -0.80 -6.42
C VAL A 205 -10.78 -2.09 -7.13
N GLY A 206 -11.06 -3.17 -6.40
CA GLY A 206 -11.57 -4.41 -6.97
C GLY A 206 -12.90 -4.20 -7.70
N MET A 207 -13.86 -3.52 -7.07
CA MET A 207 -15.16 -3.20 -7.68
C MET A 207 -15.01 -2.36 -8.95
N ILE A 208 -14.16 -1.32 -8.92
CA ILE A 208 -13.94 -0.45 -10.08
C ILE A 208 -13.19 -1.19 -11.19
N GLN A 209 -12.25 -2.09 -10.85
CA GLN A 209 -11.57 -2.94 -11.83
C GLN A 209 -12.54 -3.93 -12.50
N SER A 210 -13.48 -4.53 -11.73
CA SER A 210 -14.54 -5.36 -12.29
C SER A 210 -15.49 -4.56 -13.20
N MET A 211 -15.87 -3.33 -12.81
CA MET A 211 -16.66 -2.45 -13.67
C MET A 211 -15.91 -2.07 -14.95
N TYR A 212 -14.61 -1.78 -14.86
CA TYR A 212 -13.78 -1.52 -16.05
C TYR A 212 -13.76 -2.70 -17.00
N GLN A 213 -13.51 -3.92 -16.49
CA GLN A 213 -13.51 -5.13 -17.31
C GLN A 213 -14.88 -5.41 -17.95
N LEU A 214 -15.96 -5.11 -17.23
CA LEU A 214 -17.32 -5.27 -17.74
C LEU A 214 -17.64 -4.24 -18.82
N VAL A 215 -17.36 -2.96 -18.58
CA VAL A 215 -17.61 -1.87 -19.56
C VAL A 215 -16.70 -2.02 -20.79
N SER A 216 -15.43 -2.37 -20.59
CA SER A 216 -14.50 -2.62 -21.70
C SER A 216 -14.90 -3.88 -22.47
N GLY A 217 -15.28 -4.95 -21.78
CA GLY A 217 -15.72 -6.21 -22.39
C GLY A 217 -16.99 -6.05 -23.21
N ILE A 218 -18.04 -5.44 -22.64
CA ILE A 218 -19.30 -5.17 -23.35
C ILE A 218 -19.06 -4.22 -24.52
N GLY A 219 -18.27 -3.16 -24.33
CA GLY A 219 -17.92 -2.24 -25.41
C GLY A 219 -17.19 -2.92 -26.57
N LEU A 220 -16.30 -3.87 -26.27
CA LEU A 220 -15.58 -4.64 -27.27
C LEU A 220 -16.51 -5.61 -28.01
N ILE A 221 -17.44 -6.26 -27.30
CA ILE A 221 -18.48 -7.12 -27.90
C ILE A 221 -19.37 -6.32 -28.85
N VAL A 222 -19.87 -5.15 -28.40
CA VAL A 222 -20.71 -4.28 -29.22
C VAL A 222 -19.97 -3.84 -30.48
N ASN A 223 -18.71 -3.40 -30.34
CA ASN A 223 -17.90 -2.99 -31.49
C ASN A 223 -17.65 -4.14 -32.47
N ILE A 224 -17.31 -5.34 -31.98
CA ILE A 224 -17.14 -6.53 -32.84
C ILE A 224 -18.45 -6.85 -33.55
N PHE A 225 -19.57 -6.84 -32.85
CA PHE A 225 -20.88 -7.15 -33.44
C PHE A 225 -21.25 -6.16 -34.54
N THR A 226 -21.00 -4.86 -34.34
CA THR A 226 -21.20 -3.85 -35.39
C THR A 226 -20.29 -4.06 -36.60
N VAL A 227 -19.01 -4.40 -36.39
CA VAL A 227 -18.08 -4.73 -37.50
C VAL A 227 -18.58 -5.94 -38.28
N VAL A 228 -18.96 -7.01 -37.57
CA VAL A 228 -19.46 -8.24 -38.19
C VAL A 228 -20.76 -8.00 -38.93
N SER A 229 -21.66 -7.15 -38.41
CA SER A 229 -22.90 -6.79 -39.11
C SER A 229 -22.67 -5.95 -40.37
N GLU A 230 -21.71 -5.02 -40.36
CA GLU A 230 -21.33 -4.27 -41.56
C GLU A 230 -20.70 -5.19 -42.61
N TRP A 231 -19.86 -6.12 -42.17
CA TRP A 231 -19.19 -7.06 -43.07
C TRP A 231 -20.17 -8.07 -43.68
N LEU A 232 -21.08 -8.65 -42.87
CA LEU A 232 -22.13 -9.55 -43.36
C LEU A 232 -23.14 -8.83 -44.25
N GLY A 233 -23.45 -7.56 -43.98
CA GLY A 233 -24.31 -6.74 -44.83
C GLY A 233 -23.72 -6.41 -46.19
N GLN A 234 -22.40 -6.54 -46.38
CA GLN A 234 -21.74 -6.41 -47.69
C GLN A 234 -21.68 -7.72 -48.49
N VAL A 235 -21.96 -8.88 -47.88
CA VAL A 235 -21.90 -10.20 -48.51
C VAL A 235 -23.30 -10.74 -48.89
N ALA A 236 -24.37 -10.07 -48.45
CA ALA A 236 -25.76 -10.32 -48.85
C ALA A 236 -26.20 -9.39 -49.98
#